data_AF-A0A8D2C9W7-F1
#
_entry.id   AF-A0A8D2C9W7-F1
#
_cell.length_a   1.000
_cell.length_b   1.000
_cell.length_c   1.000
_cell.angle_alpha   90.00
_cell.angle_beta   90.00
_cell.angle_gamma   90.00
#
_symmetry.space_group_name_H-M   'P 1'
#
loop_
_entity.id
_entity.type
_entity.pdbx_description
1 polymer ?
#
loop_
_entity_poly.entity_id
_entity_poly.type
_entity_poly.pdbx_seq_one_letter_code
_entity_poly.pdbx_strand_id
1 'polypeptide(L)'
;MTKDTRWQDLNLNLGFGLRGWFSSPCSIVALDFKIPGQSRTPVRNRGWDWRWLLLTCPPLFLPLVPRLCWKHISSLEVANEPVLTFTQGSPERDALQKALKELKGRTEAIPCVVGDEEVWTSDVRYQVSPFNHGHKVAKFCYADKALLHRAIEAALAARKEWDLKPVADRAQVFLKAADMLSGPRRAEILAKTMVGQGKTVIQAEIDAAAELIDFFRFNAKFAVELEGQQPISVPPSTNSVVYRGLEGFVAAISPFNFTAIGGNLAGAPALMGNVVLWKPSDTAMLASYAVYRVLREAGLPPNIIQFVPADGPTFGDTVTSSEHLCGINFTGSVPTFKHLWKQVAQNLDHFRTFPRLAGECGGKNFHFVHRSADVDSVVSGTLRSAFEYGGQKCSACSRLYVPGSLWPQIKGRLLEEHGRIKVGDPAEDFGTFFSAVIDAKSFGRIRKWLEHARSSPSLTILAGGQCDDSVGYFVEPCIIESKDPQEPIMKEEIFGPLLTVYVYPDDKYKETLRLVDSTTSYGLTGAVFAQDKDVVREATEMLRNAAGNFYINDKSTGSVVGQQPFGGARASGTNDKPGGPHYVLRWTSPQVIKETHKPLGDWRYPYMQ
;
A
#
# COMPACT_ATOMS: atom_id res chain seq x y z
N MET A 1 67.43 -21.45 -11.60
CA MET A 1 68.43 -20.40 -11.31
C MET A 1 67.78 -19.48 -10.30
N THR A 2 68.03 -19.75 -9.02
CA THR A 2 68.96 -18.99 -8.14
C THR A 2 68.35 -17.66 -7.71
N LYS A 3 67.81 -17.58 -6.48
CA LYS A 3 68.51 -17.46 -5.16
C LYS A 3 68.54 -15.97 -4.77
N ASP A 4 67.80 -15.60 -3.73
CA ASP A 4 68.29 -15.40 -2.33
C ASP A 4 68.78 -13.94 -2.17
N THR A 5 68.50 -13.20 -1.11
CA THR A 5 68.55 -13.54 0.33
C THR A 5 67.93 -12.38 1.12
N ARG A 6 66.94 -12.63 2.02
CA ARG A 6 67.03 -12.81 3.50
C ARG A 6 67.25 -11.50 4.29
N TRP A 7 66.79 -11.27 5.53
CA TRP A 7 66.54 -12.08 6.75
C TRP A 7 65.47 -11.29 7.58
N GLN A 8 64.36 -11.90 8.05
CA GLN A 8 64.21 -12.61 9.33
C GLN A 8 64.02 -11.68 10.57
N ASP A 9 63.17 -11.95 11.58
CA ASP A 9 62.22 -13.05 11.81
C ASP A 9 61.49 -12.86 13.16
N LEU A 10 60.46 -13.71 13.37
CA LEU A 10 59.92 -14.28 14.63
C LEU A 10 59.16 -13.32 15.58
N ASN A 11 58.03 -13.67 16.23
CA ASN A 11 57.16 -14.85 16.40
C ASN A 11 56.13 -14.44 17.49
N LEU A 12 54.99 -15.06 17.80
CA LEU A 12 54.15 -16.16 17.30
C LEU A 12 52.86 -16.14 18.16
N ASN A 13 51.74 -16.54 17.54
CA ASN A 13 50.68 -17.43 18.06
C ASN A 13 49.83 -17.02 19.27
N LEU A 14 48.51 -16.81 19.09
CA LEU A 14 47.38 -17.76 18.88
C LEU A 14 46.70 -18.13 20.20
N GLY A 15 45.38 -18.00 20.26
CA GLY A 15 44.58 -18.62 21.32
C GLY A 15 43.13 -18.14 21.40
N PHE A 16 42.23 -18.99 20.92
CA PHE A 16 40.75 -18.94 21.00
C PHE A 16 40.17 -18.63 22.40
N GLY A 17 38.94 -18.08 22.46
CA GLY A 17 38.13 -18.08 23.69
C GLY A 17 36.68 -17.58 23.53
N LEU A 18 35.73 -18.49 23.77
CA LEU A 18 34.27 -18.38 23.69
C LEU A 18 33.61 -17.63 24.88
N ARG A 19 32.39 -17.11 24.62
CA ARG A 19 31.21 -16.95 25.51
C ARG A 19 31.22 -15.91 26.66
N GLY A 20 30.08 -15.22 26.79
CA GLY A 20 29.48 -14.95 28.10
C GLY A 20 28.86 -13.56 28.29
N TRP A 21 27.53 -13.49 28.21
CA TRP A 21 26.71 -12.41 28.78
C TRP A 21 27.02 -12.19 30.27
N PHE A 22 26.96 -10.95 30.77
CA PHE A 22 26.20 -10.60 31.99
C PHE A 22 26.09 -9.07 32.20
N SER A 23 24.87 -8.69 32.58
CA SER A 23 24.35 -7.45 33.17
C SER A 23 25.30 -6.48 33.87
N SER A 24 25.11 -5.19 33.63
CA SER A 24 25.56 -4.09 34.50
C SER A 24 24.56 -3.83 35.63
N PRO A 25 25.05 -3.55 36.85
CA PRO A 25 24.39 -2.58 37.72
C PRO A 25 25.32 -1.44 38.15
N CYS A 26 24.70 -0.27 38.33
CA CYS A 26 25.27 0.98 38.81
C CYS A 26 26.28 0.82 39.97
N SER A 27 27.40 1.52 39.88
CA SER A 27 28.29 1.78 41.02
C SER A 27 28.45 3.29 41.22
N ILE A 28 28.00 3.75 42.38
CA ILE A 28 28.24 5.07 42.94
C ILE A 28 29.69 5.12 43.43
N VAL A 29 30.48 6.07 42.95
CA VAL A 29 31.84 6.32 43.41
C VAL A 29 31.79 7.29 44.59
N ALA A 30 32.21 6.85 45.77
CA ALA A 30 32.51 7.70 46.92
C ALA A 30 34.01 8.04 46.92
N LEU A 31 34.34 9.34 46.91
CA LEU A 31 35.71 9.85 47.03
C LEU A 31 35.96 10.26 48.49
N ASP A 32 36.82 9.51 49.18
CA ASP A 32 37.36 9.82 50.51
C ASP A 32 38.52 10.82 50.38
N PHE A 33 38.44 11.96 51.06
CA PHE A 33 39.56 12.90 51.21
C PHE A 33 40.14 12.83 52.62
N LYS A 34 41.43 12.48 52.71
CA LYS A 34 42.26 12.51 53.93
C LYS A 34 43.12 13.78 53.91
N ILE A 35 43.06 14.58 54.98
CA ILE A 35 43.98 15.72 55.22
C ILE A 35 44.84 15.39 56.47
N PRO A 36 46.18 15.52 56.44
CA PRO A 36 47.04 15.23 57.58
C PRO A 36 47.54 16.48 58.34
N GLY A 37 47.50 16.39 59.69
CA GLY A 37 48.51 16.95 60.60
C GLY A 37 48.20 18.27 61.34
N GLN A 38 47.91 18.21 62.64
CA GLN A 38 48.73 18.81 63.73
C GLN A 38 48.13 18.65 65.15
N SER A 39 49.03 18.25 66.07
CA SER A 39 49.16 18.33 67.54
C SER A 39 48.00 18.54 68.54
N ARG A 40 48.15 17.84 69.68
CA ARG A 40 47.33 17.73 70.91
C ARG A 40 47.32 18.97 71.82
N THR A 41 46.16 19.27 72.43
CA THR A 41 45.96 19.49 73.90
C THR A 41 44.45 19.55 74.25
N PRO A 42 44.01 19.11 75.47
CA PRO A 42 42.59 18.95 75.79
C PRO A 42 42.03 20.17 76.55
N VAL A 43 40.88 20.71 76.13
CA VAL A 43 40.12 21.69 76.93
C VAL A 43 38.63 21.34 76.94
N ARG A 44 38.11 21.30 78.18
CA ARG A 44 36.74 21.04 78.66
C ARG A 44 35.65 21.90 77.98
N ASN A 45 34.48 21.26 77.87
CA ASN A 45 33.11 21.78 78.01
C ASN A 45 32.88 23.28 77.76
N ARG A 46 32.10 23.58 76.71
CA ARG A 46 31.03 24.58 76.76
C ARG A 46 29.96 24.21 75.74
N GLY A 47 28.73 24.02 76.23
CA GLY A 47 27.56 23.70 75.43
C GLY A 47 27.20 24.85 74.48
N TRP A 48 26.72 24.48 73.29
CA TRP A 48 26.13 25.41 72.34
C TRP A 48 24.72 24.94 72.00
N ASP A 49 23.81 25.89 72.16
CA ASP A 49 22.36 25.84 72.03
C ASP A 49 21.96 25.65 70.56
N TRP A 50 21.18 24.60 70.26
CA TRP A 50 20.77 24.21 68.90
C TRP A 50 19.59 25.02 68.33
N ARG A 51 19.31 26.22 68.85
CA ARG A 51 18.10 26.99 68.48
C ARG A 51 18.28 28.14 67.49
N TRP A 52 19.45 28.32 66.86
CA TRP A 52 19.70 29.48 65.98
C TRP A 52 20.11 29.18 64.52
N LEU A 53 19.96 27.95 64.03
CA LEU A 53 20.38 27.57 62.66
C LEU A 53 19.24 26.99 61.80
N LEU A 54 18.03 27.56 61.89
CA LEU A 54 16.86 27.12 61.10
C LEU A 54 16.19 28.24 60.26
N LEU A 55 16.83 29.38 60.03
CA LEU A 55 16.18 30.51 59.32
C LEU A 55 16.93 31.11 58.12
N THR A 56 17.99 30.48 57.59
CA THR A 56 18.69 31.00 56.39
C THR A 56 19.19 29.93 55.42
N CYS A 57 18.40 28.88 55.18
CA CYS A 57 18.59 28.04 53.99
C CYS A 57 17.43 28.31 53.01
N PRO A 58 17.69 28.79 51.78
CA PRO A 58 16.67 28.75 50.74
C PRO A 58 16.25 27.29 50.55
N PRO A 59 14.97 26.99 50.26
CA PRO A 59 14.56 25.62 50.03
C PRO A 59 15.45 25.06 48.92
N LEU A 60 16.14 23.95 49.21
CA LEU A 60 16.79 23.15 48.20
C LEU A 60 15.72 22.81 47.16
N PHE A 61 15.75 23.53 46.03
CA PHE A 61 14.97 23.18 44.85
C PHE A 61 15.50 21.83 44.40
N LEU A 62 14.84 20.75 44.84
CA LEU A 62 14.93 19.47 44.16
C LEU A 62 14.70 19.76 42.66
N PRO A 63 15.60 19.37 41.75
CA PRO A 63 15.34 19.52 40.33
C PRO A 63 14.02 18.79 40.05
N LEU A 64 13.02 19.54 39.58
CA LEU A 64 11.73 18.97 39.22
C LEU A 64 11.99 17.96 38.10
N VAL A 65 11.90 16.68 38.46
CA VAL A 65 12.05 15.57 37.52
C VAL A 65 10.88 15.63 36.54
N PRO A 66 11.11 15.48 35.22
CA PRO A 66 10.03 15.40 34.24
C PRO A 66 9.00 14.34 34.67
N ARG A 67 7.70 14.68 34.66
CA ARG A 67 6.67 13.69 35.03
C ARG A 67 6.42 12.69 33.89
N LEU A 68 6.68 13.10 32.65
CA LEU A 68 6.65 12.25 31.47
C LEU A 68 8.07 12.05 30.92
N CYS A 69 8.46 10.79 30.72
CA CYS A 69 9.68 10.40 30.04
C CYS A 69 9.35 9.77 28.68
N TRP A 70 9.88 10.34 27.60
CA TRP A 70 9.69 9.84 26.24
C TRP A 70 10.84 8.90 25.87
N LYS A 71 10.51 7.72 25.34
CA LYS A 71 11.52 6.73 24.91
C LYS A 71 12.23 7.22 23.66
N HIS A 72 13.50 6.83 23.51
CA HIS A 72 14.25 7.08 22.28
C HIS A 72 13.62 6.33 21.11
N ILE A 73 13.53 6.99 19.95
CA ILE A 73 12.95 6.42 18.74
C ILE A 73 14.06 5.72 17.94
N SER A 74 13.76 4.53 17.42
CA SER A 74 14.65 3.76 16.55
C SER A 74 14.39 4.06 15.08
N SER A 75 15.41 3.97 14.22
CA SER A 75 15.20 3.86 12.77
C SER A 75 14.97 2.40 12.37
N LEU A 76 14.36 2.18 11.21
CA LEU A 76 14.16 0.84 10.65
C LEU A 76 14.68 0.81 9.21
N GLU A 77 15.63 -0.09 8.92
CA GLU A 77 16.12 -0.29 7.56
C GLU A 77 15.32 -1.39 6.87
N VAL A 78 14.82 -1.07 5.67
CA VAL A 78 14.08 -2.01 4.81
C VAL A 78 14.49 -1.81 3.37
N ALA A 79 14.32 -2.84 2.55
CA ALA A 79 14.54 -2.80 1.11
C ALA A 79 13.34 -3.41 0.39
N ASN A 80 13.18 -3.06 -0.89
CA ASN A 80 12.20 -3.71 -1.75
C ASN A 80 12.46 -5.21 -1.85
N GLU A 81 11.40 -5.99 -1.78
CA GLU A 81 11.45 -7.44 -1.96
C GLU A 81 11.91 -7.78 -3.38
N PRO A 82 12.89 -8.69 -3.54
CA PRO A 82 13.29 -9.16 -4.86
C PRO A 82 12.14 -9.85 -5.59
N VAL A 83 11.96 -9.50 -6.87
CA VAL A 83 11.05 -10.21 -7.79
C VAL A 83 11.76 -11.46 -8.28
N LEU A 84 11.21 -12.62 -7.97
CA LEU A 84 11.76 -13.91 -8.36
C LEU A 84 11.48 -14.23 -9.84
N THR A 85 12.32 -15.09 -10.42
CA THR A 85 12.34 -15.30 -11.89
C THR A 85 11.53 -16.50 -12.37
N PHE A 86 11.29 -17.50 -11.50
CA PHE A 86 10.53 -18.72 -11.83
C PHE A 86 11.04 -19.47 -13.07
N THR A 87 12.37 -19.45 -13.26
CA THR A 87 13.04 -20.21 -14.32
C THR A 87 12.89 -21.72 -14.09
N GLN A 88 13.04 -22.52 -15.15
CA GLN A 88 12.90 -23.97 -15.04
C GLN A 88 13.97 -24.55 -14.08
N GLY A 89 13.54 -25.35 -13.10
CA GLY A 89 14.41 -25.91 -12.06
C GLY A 89 14.69 -24.97 -10.88
N SER A 90 14.11 -23.77 -10.85
CA SER A 90 14.20 -22.88 -9.70
C SER A 90 13.30 -23.35 -8.54
N PRO A 91 13.74 -23.24 -7.26
CA PRO A 91 12.94 -23.68 -6.12
C PRO A 91 11.57 -23.00 -6.02
N GLU A 92 11.47 -21.73 -6.38
CA GLU A 92 10.21 -20.98 -6.36
C GLU A 92 9.21 -21.48 -7.40
N ARG A 93 9.69 -21.96 -8.57
CA ARG A 93 8.82 -22.56 -9.58
C ARG A 93 8.26 -23.89 -9.11
N ASP A 94 9.10 -24.74 -8.52
CA ASP A 94 8.67 -26.04 -8.01
C ASP A 94 7.64 -25.88 -6.87
N ALA A 95 7.91 -24.93 -5.95
CA ALA A 95 7.00 -24.61 -4.86
C ALA A 95 5.65 -24.08 -5.37
N LEU A 96 5.67 -23.19 -6.37
CA LEU A 96 4.45 -22.65 -6.97
C LEU A 96 3.64 -23.73 -7.70
N GLN A 97 4.29 -24.57 -8.49
CA GLN A 97 3.61 -25.69 -9.19
C GLN A 97 2.97 -26.66 -8.20
N LYS A 98 3.63 -26.93 -7.08
CA LYS A 98 3.05 -27.72 -5.98
C LYS A 98 1.80 -27.04 -5.41
N ALA A 99 1.87 -25.74 -5.10
CA ALA A 99 0.75 -24.99 -4.56
C ALA A 99 -0.44 -24.91 -5.53
N LEU A 100 -0.19 -24.70 -6.83
CA LEU A 100 -1.23 -24.72 -7.87
C LEU A 100 -1.92 -26.09 -7.96
N LYS A 101 -1.14 -27.18 -7.93
CA LYS A 101 -1.68 -28.54 -7.92
C LYS A 101 -2.54 -28.82 -6.69
N GLU A 102 -2.16 -28.28 -5.54
CA GLU A 102 -2.95 -28.40 -4.31
C GLU A 102 -4.28 -27.65 -4.37
N LEU A 103 -4.40 -26.57 -5.15
CA LEU A 103 -5.67 -25.84 -5.33
C LEU A 103 -6.59 -26.44 -6.41
N LYS A 104 -6.06 -27.29 -7.29
CA LYS A 104 -6.83 -27.88 -8.40
C LYS A 104 -8.02 -28.68 -7.87
N GLY A 105 -9.23 -28.26 -8.26
CA GLY A 105 -10.48 -28.92 -7.85
C GLY A 105 -10.87 -28.73 -6.38
N ARG A 106 -10.18 -27.87 -5.62
CA ARG A 106 -10.52 -27.57 -4.22
C ARG A 106 -11.40 -26.32 -4.12
N THR A 107 -12.30 -26.35 -3.14
CA THR A 107 -13.14 -25.22 -2.74
C THR A 107 -12.87 -24.92 -1.27
N GLU A 108 -12.28 -23.77 -0.95
CA GLU A 108 -12.08 -23.36 0.45
C GLU A 108 -13.39 -22.79 1.02
N ALA A 109 -13.79 -23.22 2.22
CA ALA A 109 -14.92 -22.64 2.93
C ALA A 109 -14.43 -21.48 3.80
N ILE A 110 -14.69 -20.25 3.36
CA ILE A 110 -14.16 -19.03 3.97
C ILE A 110 -15.26 -18.34 4.80
N PRO A 111 -15.16 -18.34 6.14
CA PRO A 111 -16.14 -17.68 7.01
C PRO A 111 -15.94 -16.17 7.07
N CYS A 112 -16.93 -15.45 7.60
CA CYS A 112 -16.63 -14.16 8.23
C CYS A 112 -15.82 -14.42 9.51
N VAL A 113 -14.95 -13.49 9.90
CA VAL A 113 -14.21 -13.58 11.16
C VAL A 113 -14.40 -12.32 11.99
N VAL A 114 -14.99 -12.49 13.17
CA VAL A 114 -15.19 -11.44 14.17
C VAL A 114 -14.45 -11.85 15.44
N GLY A 115 -13.34 -11.17 15.74
CA GLY A 115 -12.42 -11.62 16.78
C GLY A 115 -11.72 -12.91 16.39
N ASP A 116 -12.00 -13.99 17.12
CA ASP A 116 -11.56 -15.36 16.80
C ASP A 116 -12.73 -16.24 16.32
N GLU A 117 -13.95 -15.70 16.28
CA GLU A 117 -15.14 -16.45 15.91
C GLU A 117 -15.27 -16.50 14.39
N GLU A 118 -15.32 -17.72 13.85
CA GLU A 118 -15.69 -17.98 12.47
C GLU A 118 -17.22 -18.03 12.35
N VAL A 119 -17.80 -17.08 11.62
CA VAL A 119 -19.25 -16.88 11.53
C VAL A 119 -19.74 -17.16 10.11
N TRP A 120 -20.84 -17.90 10.01
CA TRP A 120 -21.54 -18.19 8.76
C TRP A 120 -22.95 -17.59 8.79
N THR A 121 -23.36 -17.00 7.66
CA THR A 121 -24.74 -16.57 7.42
C THR A 121 -25.38 -17.45 6.34
N SER A 122 -26.69 -17.31 6.15
CA SER A 122 -27.41 -18.02 5.09
C SER A 122 -27.14 -17.48 3.68
N ASP A 123 -26.57 -16.27 3.55
CA ASP A 123 -26.29 -15.66 2.24
C ASP A 123 -24.96 -16.16 1.67
N VAL A 124 -24.98 -17.41 1.19
CA VAL A 124 -23.81 -18.10 0.64
C VAL A 124 -23.46 -17.57 -0.75
N ARG A 125 -22.18 -17.30 -0.95
CA ARG A 125 -21.56 -16.83 -2.18
C ARG A 125 -20.42 -17.75 -2.59
N TYR A 126 -19.99 -17.61 -3.84
CA TYR A 126 -18.87 -18.36 -4.39
C TYR A 126 -17.93 -17.42 -5.13
N GLN A 127 -16.63 -17.63 -4.93
CA GLN A 127 -15.62 -17.18 -5.87
C GLN A 127 -15.37 -18.31 -6.86
N VAL A 128 -15.32 -18.00 -8.15
CA VAL A 128 -14.96 -18.94 -9.21
C VAL A 128 -13.60 -18.57 -9.78
N SER A 129 -12.90 -19.55 -10.37
CA SER A 129 -11.69 -19.26 -11.13
C SER A 129 -12.04 -18.54 -12.43
N PRO A 130 -11.45 -17.37 -12.76
CA PRO A 130 -11.87 -16.60 -13.94
C PRO A 130 -11.67 -17.32 -15.28
N PHE A 131 -10.62 -18.15 -15.37
CA PHE A 131 -10.26 -18.90 -16.58
C PHE A 131 -10.87 -20.30 -16.65
N ASN A 132 -11.56 -20.72 -15.58
CA ASN A 132 -12.34 -21.94 -15.51
C ASN A 132 -13.49 -21.73 -14.51
N HIS A 133 -14.54 -21.03 -14.93
CA HIS A 133 -15.59 -20.56 -14.01
C HIS A 133 -16.46 -21.68 -13.44
N GLY A 134 -16.35 -22.90 -13.99
CA GLY A 134 -16.89 -24.11 -13.37
C GLY A 134 -16.19 -24.51 -12.06
N HIS A 135 -14.93 -24.10 -11.87
CA HIS A 135 -14.19 -24.30 -10.62
C HIS A 135 -14.53 -23.21 -9.60
N LYS A 136 -15.34 -23.59 -8.59
CA LYS A 136 -15.60 -22.76 -7.41
C LYS A 136 -14.41 -22.84 -6.46
N VAL A 137 -13.56 -21.82 -6.44
CA VAL A 137 -12.31 -21.82 -5.66
C VAL A 137 -12.56 -21.54 -4.17
N ALA A 138 -13.62 -20.79 -3.87
CA ALA A 138 -14.06 -20.53 -2.50
C ALA A 138 -15.58 -20.47 -2.39
N LYS A 139 -16.09 -20.94 -1.25
CA LYS A 139 -17.45 -20.73 -0.77
C LYS A 139 -17.35 -19.82 0.45
N PHE A 140 -18.07 -18.71 0.45
CA PHE A 140 -18.09 -17.77 1.57
C PHE A 140 -19.52 -17.30 1.84
N CYS A 141 -19.72 -16.42 2.82
CA CYS A 141 -21.03 -15.83 3.08
C CYS A 141 -20.93 -14.32 3.25
N TYR A 142 -22.01 -13.60 2.96
CA TYR A 142 -22.10 -12.18 3.29
C TYR A 142 -22.53 -11.97 4.74
N ALA A 143 -21.81 -11.10 5.44
CA ALA A 143 -22.22 -10.56 6.71
C ALA A 143 -23.49 -9.72 6.53
N ASP A 144 -24.52 -10.06 7.30
CA ASP A 144 -25.71 -9.23 7.42
C ASP A 144 -25.43 -8.00 8.32
N LYS A 145 -26.39 -7.07 8.37
CA LYS A 145 -26.25 -5.86 9.19
C LYS A 145 -25.99 -6.18 10.67
N ALA A 146 -26.60 -7.23 11.21
CA ALA A 146 -26.43 -7.62 12.61
C ALA A 146 -24.99 -8.08 12.89
N LEU A 147 -24.41 -8.89 12.02
CA LEU A 147 -23.03 -9.33 12.12
C LEU A 147 -22.05 -8.16 11.94
N LEU A 148 -22.33 -7.24 11.01
CA LEU A 148 -21.51 -6.03 10.83
C LEU A 148 -21.54 -5.14 12.08
N HIS A 149 -22.70 -4.93 12.71
CA HIS A 149 -22.79 -4.19 13.98
C HIS A 149 -22.01 -4.90 15.10
N ARG A 150 -22.15 -6.23 15.24
CA ARG A 150 -21.33 -7.02 16.19
C ARG A 150 -19.83 -6.84 15.95
N ALA A 151 -19.41 -6.82 14.68
CA ALA A 151 -18.00 -6.63 14.31
C ALA A 151 -17.49 -5.23 14.69
N ILE A 152 -18.32 -4.19 14.52
CA ILE A 152 -18.03 -2.81 14.96
C ILE A 152 -17.83 -2.77 16.47
N GLU A 153 -18.79 -3.29 17.26
CA GLU A 153 -18.72 -3.27 18.72
C GLU A 153 -17.46 -3.99 19.25
N ALA A 154 -17.18 -5.18 18.72
CA ALA A 154 -16.01 -5.95 19.13
C ALA A 154 -14.69 -5.25 18.76
N ALA A 155 -14.63 -4.61 17.59
CA ALA A 155 -13.48 -3.81 17.17
C ALA A 155 -13.25 -2.61 18.09
N LEU A 156 -14.31 -1.85 18.39
CA LEU A 156 -14.24 -0.68 19.27
C LEU A 156 -13.76 -1.04 20.68
N ALA A 157 -14.19 -2.19 21.21
CA ALA A 157 -13.76 -2.69 22.51
C ALA A 157 -12.24 -2.98 22.57
N ALA A 158 -11.64 -3.45 21.48
CA ALA A 158 -10.20 -3.75 21.40
C ALA A 158 -9.32 -2.52 21.08
N ARG A 159 -9.91 -1.44 20.54
CA ARG A 159 -9.19 -0.30 19.97
C ARG A 159 -8.21 0.35 20.95
N LYS A 160 -8.65 0.64 22.18
CA LYS A 160 -7.86 1.44 23.12
C LYS A 160 -6.55 0.73 23.54
N GLU A 161 -6.62 -0.58 23.76
CA GLU A 161 -5.43 -1.38 24.09
C GLU A 161 -4.43 -1.41 22.92
N TRP A 162 -4.94 -1.57 21.71
CA TRP A 162 -4.12 -1.58 20.49
C TRP A 162 -3.47 -0.24 20.17
N ASP A 163 -4.22 0.85 20.31
CA ASP A 163 -3.76 2.23 20.12
C ASP A 163 -2.64 2.61 21.11
N LEU A 164 -2.76 2.18 22.36
CA LEU A 164 -1.75 2.42 23.41
C LEU A 164 -0.50 1.54 23.29
N LYS A 165 -0.54 0.47 22.48
CA LYS A 165 0.65 -0.34 22.20
C LYS A 165 1.70 0.50 21.46
N PRO A 166 3.00 0.41 21.78
CA PRO A 166 4.04 1.14 21.04
C PRO A 166 3.96 0.89 19.53
N VAL A 167 4.24 1.91 18.70
CA VAL A 167 4.20 1.77 17.22
C VAL A 167 5.14 0.66 16.75
N ALA A 168 6.33 0.54 17.34
CA ALA A 168 7.29 -0.52 17.02
C ALA A 168 6.73 -1.94 17.27
N ASP A 169 5.97 -2.14 18.35
CA ASP A 169 5.36 -3.44 18.65
C ASP A 169 4.23 -3.76 17.67
N ARG A 170 3.46 -2.76 17.24
CA ARG A 170 2.47 -2.93 16.15
C ARG A 170 3.16 -3.25 14.82
N ALA A 171 4.23 -2.54 14.50
CA ALA A 171 5.02 -2.74 13.30
C ALA A 171 5.61 -4.16 13.21
N GLN A 172 6.02 -4.75 14.35
CA GLN A 172 6.58 -6.09 14.40
C GLN A 172 5.62 -7.18 13.86
N VAL A 173 4.31 -7.00 14.02
CA VAL A 173 3.31 -7.91 13.44
C VAL A 173 3.38 -7.90 11.92
N PHE A 174 3.44 -6.71 11.31
CA PHE A 174 3.50 -6.57 9.85
C PHE A 174 4.85 -6.99 9.28
N LEU A 175 5.95 -6.72 9.99
CA LEU A 175 7.29 -7.20 9.60
C LEU A 175 7.35 -8.74 9.61
N LYS A 176 6.80 -9.39 10.64
CA LYS A 176 6.70 -10.86 10.69
C LYS A 176 5.80 -11.41 9.58
N ALA A 177 4.67 -10.76 9.30
CA ALA A 177 3.81 -11.14 8.19
C ALA A 177 4.53 -11.03 6.84
N ALA A 178 5.32 -9.98 6.64
CA ALA A 178 6.14 -9.78 5.45
C ALA A 178 7.17 -10.91 5.28
N ASP A 179 7.84 -11.34 6.34
CA ASP A 179 8.81 -12.45 6.29
C ASP A 179 8.14 -13.80 6.01
N MET A 180 6.94 -14.02 6.57
CA MET A 180 6.13 -15.20 6.25
C MET A 180 5.75 -15.25 4.76
N LEU A 181 5.35 -14.11 4.20
CA LEU A 181 5.01 -13.97 2.77
C LEU A 181 6.24 -14.06 1.87
N SER A 182 7.40 -13.55 2.30
CA SER A 182 8.65 -13.62 1.56
C SER A 182 9.15 -15.07 1.45
N GLY A 183 9.04 -15.84 2.54
CA GLY A 183 9.46 -17.24 2.60
C GLY A 183 8.31 -18.25 2.50
N PRO A 184 7.87 -18.85 3.63
CA PRO A 184 7.09 -20.08 3.63
C PRO A 184 5.69 -19.97 3.01
N ARG A 185 5.09 -18.77 2.95
CA ARG A 185 3.72 -18.56 2.44
C ARG A 185 3.71 -18.00 1.01
N ARG A 186 4.87 -17.72 0.38
CA ARG A 186 4.95 -17.10 -0.95
C ARG A 186 4.20 -17.90 -2.02
N ALA A 187 4.50 -19.19 -2.14
CA ALA A 187 3.89 -20.04 -3.15
C ALA A 187 2.36 -20.19 -2.96
N GLU A 188 1.89 -20.26 -1.71
CA GLU A 188 0.45 -20.33 -1.42
C GLU A 188 -0.27 -19.06 -1.87
N ILE A 189 0.23 -17.88 -1.48
CA ILE A 189 -0.44 -16.63 -1.81
C ILE A 189 -0.42 -16.37 -3.32
N LEU A 190 0.71 -16.65 -4.00
CA LEU A 190 0.79 -16.58 -5.45
C LEU A 190 -0.23 -17.51 -6.12
N ALA A 191 -0.29 -18.79 -5.72
CA ALA A 191 -1.21 -19.75 -6.32
C ALA A 191 -2.68 -19.34 -6.11
N LYS A 192 -3.04 -18.87 -4.91
CA LYS A 192 -4.40 -18.39 -4.60
C LYS A 192 -4.77 -17.15 -5.43
N THR A 193 -3.83 -16.22 -5.62
CA THR A 193 -4.03 -15.06 -6.49
C THR A 193 -4.12 -15.45 -7.97
N MET A 194 -3.27 -16.37 -8.45
CA MET A 194 -3.35 -16.86 -9.83
C MET A 194 -4.70 -17.52 -10.10
N VAL A 195 -5.07 -18.52 -9.31
CA VAL A 195 -6.27 -19.34 -9.54
C VAL A 195 -7.56 -18.55 -9.27
N GLY A 196 -7.58 -17.73 -8.21
CA GLY A 196 -8.77 -16.99 -7.81
C GLY A 196 -8.99 -15.68 -8.56
N GLN A 197 -7.94 -15.03 -9.06
CA GLN A 197 -8.02 -13.72 -9.72
C GLN A 197 -7.58 -13.73 -11.19
N GLY A 198 -7.10 -14.87 -11.72
CA GLY A 198 -6.70 -15.01 -13.13
C GLY A 198 -5.33 -14.42 -13.47
N LYS A 199 -4.43 -14.30 -12.48
CA LYS A 199 -3.09 -13.75 -12.71
C LYS A 199 -2.14 -14.79 -13.28
N THR A 200 -1.21 -14.35 -14.12
CA THR A 200 -0.01 -15.12 -14.47
C THR A 200 1.01 -15.07 -13.33
N VAL A 201 2.00 -15.96 -13.37
CA VAL A 201 3.05 -16.08 -12.33
C VAL A 201 3.65 -14.72 -11.99
N ILE A 202 4.15 -13.98 -12.99
CA ILE A 202 4.79 -12.69 -12.74
C ILE A 202 3.82 -11.64 -12.21
N GLN A 203 2.55 -11.66 -12.63
CA GLN A 203 1.54 -10.70 -12.16
C GLN A 203 1.11 -10.99 -10.72
N ALA A 204 1.14 -12.25 -10.29
CA ALA A 204 0.91 -12.63 -8.90
C ALA A 204 2.14 -12.34 -8.03
N GLU A 205 3.35 -12.59 -8.54
CA GLU A 205 4.62 -12.33 -7.87
C GLU A 205 4.81 -10.85 -7.52
N ILE A 206 4.61 -9.95 -8.49
CA ILE A 206 4.80 -8.51 -8.26
C ILE A 206 3.72 -7.90 -7.36
N ASP A 207 2.56 -8.55 -7.23
CA ASP A 207 1.43 -8.10 -6.41
C ASP A 207 1.44 -8.78 -5.03
N ALA A 208 1.03 -10.04 -4.98
CA ALA A 208 0.71 -10.74 -3.75
C ALA A 208 1.92 -11.08 -2.90
N ALA A 209 3.12 -11.10 -3.50
CA ALA A 209 4.39 -11.13 -2.78
C ALA A 209 5.02 -9.74 -2.72
N ALA A 210 5.71 -9.28 -3.78
CA ALA A 210 6.62 -8.15 -3.69
C ALA A 210 5.92 -6.86 -3.19
N GLU A 211 4.83 -6.43 -3.82
CA GLU A 211 4.12 -5.20 -3.43
C GLU A 211 3.50 -5.30 -2.04
N LEU A 212 2.89 -6.45 -1.66
CA LEU A 212 2.32 -6.64 -0.31
C LEU A 212 3.40 -6.65 0.79
N ILE A 213 4.50 -7.36 0.55
CA ILE A 213 5.66 -7.42 1.45
C ILE A 213 6.24 -6.02 1.64
N ASP A 214 6.40 -5.29 0.53
CA ASP A 214 6.90 -3.92 0.57
C ASP A 214 5.95 -2.98 1.31
N PHE A 215 4.63 -3.07 1.10
CA PHE A 215 3.69 -2.27 1.89
C PHE A 215 3.85 -2.51 3.38
N PHE A 216 3.99 -3.76 3.82
CA PHE A 216 4.18 -4.06 5.23
C PHE A 216 5.51 -3.54 5.77
N ARG A 217 6.62 -3.73 5.05
CA ARG A 217 7.94 -3.28 5.49
C ARG A 217 8.09 -1.76 5.46
N PHE A 218 7.70 -1.12 4.36
CA PHE A 218 7.86 0.32 4.20
C PHE A 218 6.88 1.11 5.07
N ASN A 219 5.60 0.70 5.20
CA ASN A 219 4.70 1.38 6.14
C ASN A 219 5.17 1.22 7.59
N ALA A 220 5.72 0.06 7.98
CA ALA A 220 6.33 -0.13 9.29
C ALA A 220 7.50 0.85 9.52
N LYS A 221 8.40 1.00 8.54
CA LYS A 221 9.48 2.00 8.58
C LYS A 221 8.91 3.41 8.74
N PHE A 222 7.97 3.80 7.88
CA PHE A 222 7.39 5.14 7.89
C PHE A 222 6.66 5.46 9.19
N ALA A 223 5.94 4.50 9.77
CA ALA A 223 5.23 4.67 11.04
C ALA A 223 6.19 4.81 12.23
N VAL A 224 7.24 3.98 12.30
CA VAL A 224 8.25 4.05 13.38
C VAL A 224 9.05 5.35 13.29
N GLU A 225 9.50 5.74 12.10
CA GLU A 225 10.26 6.98 11.89
C GLU A 225 9.42 8.24 12.09
N LEU A 226 8.11 8.15 11.87
CA LEU A 226 7.17 9.25 12.13
C LEU A 226 7.19 9.67 13.61
N GLU A 227 7.37 8.73 14.56
CA GLU A 227 7.49 9.10 15.98
C GLU A 227 8.69 10.03 16.24
N GLY A 228 9.70 10.00 15.37
CA GLY A 228 10.86 10.90 15.32
C GLY A 228 10.54 12.38 15.08
N GLN A 229 9.38 12.68 14.51
CA GLN A 229 8.99 14.04 14.13
C GLN A 229 8.43 14.81 15.34
N GLN A 230 9.34 15.31 16.19
CA GLN A 230 9.00 15.98 17.45
C GLN A 230 9.14 17.52 17.38
N PRO A 231 8.31 18.28 18.11
CA PRO A 231 8.35 19.73 18.13
C PRO A 231 9.51 20.27 18.97
N ILE A 232 9.85 21.55 18.74
CA ILE A 232 10.86 22.25 19.55
C ILE A 232 10.36 22.40 20.99
N SER A 233 11.25 22.19 21.95
CA SER A 233 11.05 22.50 23.36
C SER A 233 11.88 23.73 23.75
N VAL A 234 11.27 24.71 24.42
CA VAL A 234 11.94 25.92 24.91
C VAL A 234 11.70 26.01 26.42
N PRO A 235 12.74 26.25 27.24
CA PRO A 235 12.55 26.44 28.67
C PRO A 235 11.50 27.53 28.97
N PRO A 236 10.57 27.31 29.93
CA PRO A 236 10.54 26.21 30.90
C PRO A 236 9.66 25.02 30.49
N SER A 237 9.39 24.79 29.19
CA SER A 237 8.47 23.75 28.73
C SER A 237 9.15 22.66 27.89
N THR A 238 8.60 21.45 27.98
CA THR A 238 8.86 20.36 27.04
C THR A 238 7.60 20.09 26.23
N ASN A 239 7.74 19.97 24.92
CA ASN A 239 6.68 19.62 23.99
C ASN A 239 6.95 18.23 23.40
N SER A 240 5.92 17.43 23.23
CA SER A 240 5.97 16.16 22.52
C SER A 240 4.72 15.94 21.68
N VAL A 241 4.82 15.09 20.66
CA VAL A 241 3.70 14.64 19.82
C VAL A 241 3.47 13.15 20.04
N VAL A 242 2.21 12.79 20.28
CA VAL A 242 1.72 11.42 20.26
C VAL A 242 0.88 11.19 19.01
N TYR A 243 1.28 10.24 18.18
CA TYR A 243 0.59 9.87 16.94
C TYR A 243 -0.53 8.85 17.21
N ARG A 244 -1.62 9.33 17.83
CA ARG A 244 -2.80 8.48 18.16
C ARG A 244 -3.42 7.87 16.89
N GLY A 245 -3.94 6.65 16.99
CA GLY A 245 -4.93 6.15 16.05
C GLY A 245 -6.18 7.03 16.03
N LEU A 246 -7.02 6.88 15.01
CA LEU A 246 -8.30 7.57 14.95
C LEU A 246 -9.26 6.97 15.99
N GLU A 247 -10.03 7.81 16.66
CA GLU A 247 -11.07 7.35 17.58
C GLU A 247 -12.31 6.91 16.80
N GLY A 248 -12.61 5.62 16.86
CA GLY A 248 -13.66 4.97 16.06
C GLY A 248 -13.14 3.70 15.38
N PHE A 249 -13.77 3.32 14.27
CA PHE A 249 -13.30 2.25 13.40
C PHE A 249 -13.13 2.73 11.94
N VAL A 250 -12.25 2.06 11.21
CA VAL A 250 -12.01 2.29 9.78
C VAL A 250 -12.70 1.20 8.96
N ALA A 251 -13.41 1.59 7.91
CA ALA A 251 -13.96 0.66 6.92
C ALA A 251 -12.97 0.52 5.74
N ALA A 252 -12.36 -0.65 5.59
CA ALA A 252 -11.48 -0.96 4.46
C ALA A 252 -12.26 -1.72 3.37
N ILE A 253 -12.34 -1.15 2.17
CA ILE A 253 -13.08 -1.71 1.03
C ILE A 253 -12.10 -1.89 -0.13
N SER A 254 -11.73 -3.14 -0.40
CA SER A 254 -10.65 -3.45 -1.35
C SER A 254 -11.16 -3.97 -2.69
N PRO A 255 -10.42 -3.74 -3.79
CA PRO A 255 -10.78 -4.17 -5.14
C PRO A 255 -10.32 -5.62 -5.38
N PHE A 256 -10.62 -6.16 -6.55
CA PHE A 256 -10.24 -7.52 -6.92
C PHE A 256 -8.83 -7.64 -7.50
N ASN A 257 -8.30 -6.55 -8.06
CA ASN A 257 -7.23 -6.62 -9.04
C ASN A 257 -5.83 -6.71 -8.42
N PHE A 258 -5.67 -6.40 -7.14
CA PHE A 258 -4.43 -6.57 -6.40
C PHE A 258 -4.71 -7.12 -5.01
N THR A 259 -4.09 -8.25 -4.69
CA THR A 259 -4.09 -8.83 -3.35
C THR A 259 -3.39 -7.90 -2.37
N ALA A 260 -2.31 -7.24 -2.81
CA ALA A 260 -1.55 -6.28 -2.04
C ALA A 260 -2.39 -5.09 -1.55
N ILE A 261 -3.25 -4.55 -2.41
CA ILE A 261 -4.12 -3.41 -2.07
C ILE A 261 -5.06 -3.80 -0.93
N GLY A 262 -5.64 -5.01 -0.93
CA GLY A 262 -6.47 -5.47 0.18
C GLY A 262 -5.72 -5.51 1.52
N GLY A 263 -4.53 -6.11 1.52
CA GLY A 263 -3.66 -6.16 2.69
C GLY A 263 -3.24 -4.77 3.17
N ASN A 264 -2.91 -3.84 2.26
CA ASN A 264 -2.51 -2.48 2.62
C ASN A 264 -3.69 -1.61 3.12
N LEU A 265 -4.87 -1.69 2.50
CA LEU A 265 -6.02 -0.88 2.89
C LEU A 265 -6.50 -1.20 4.32
N ALA A 266 -6.42 -2.47 4.72
CA ALA A 266 -6.73 -2.89 6.10
C ALA A 266 -5.51 -2.76 7.03
N GLY A 267 -4.32 -3.09 6.55
CA GLY A 267 -3.09 -3.15 7.35
C GLY A 267 -2.54 -1.79 7.73
N ALA A 268 -2.52 -0.81 6.82
CA ALA A 268 -1.94 0.51 7.12
C ALA A 268 -2.70 1.28 8.22
N PRO A 269 -4.05 1.33 8.23
CA PRO A 269 -4.77 1.88 9.39
C PRO A 269 -4.51 1.07 10.66
N ALA A 270 -4.53 -0.26 10.61
CA ALA A 270 -4.28 -1.10 11.77
C ALA A 270 -2.88 -0.85 12.38
N LEU A 271 -1.84 -0.70 11.55
CA LEU A 271 -0.49 -0.33 11.98
C LEU A 271 -0.47 0.99 12.78
N MET A 272 -1.29 1.96 12.38
CA MET A 272 -1.39 3.27 13.04
C MET A 272 -2.27 3.27 14.30
N GLY A 273 -2.64 2.10 14.83
CA GLY A 273 -3.40 1.96 16.08
C GLY A 273 -4.92 1.97 15.87
N ASN A 274 -5.40 1.88 14.63
CA ASN A 274 -6.83 1.78 14.34
C ASN A 274 -7.32 0.34 14.41
N VAL A 275 -8.65 0.18 14.50
CA VAL A 275 -9.35 -1.08 14.28
C VAL A 275 -10.18 -0.99 13.02
N VAL A 276 -10.36 -2.12 12.33
CA VAL A 276 -10.79 -2.15 10.93
C VAL A 276 -11.86 -3.20 10.69
N LEU A 277 -12.90 -2.82 9.95
CA LEU A 277 -13.77 -3.76 9.25
C LEU A 277 -13.30 -3.86 7.81
N TRP A 278 -12.77 -5.02 7.43
CA TRP A 278 -12.30 -5.26 6.07
C TRP A 278 -13.37 -6.03 5.27
N LYS A 279 -13.95 -5.34 4.30
CA LYS A 279 -14.78 -5.94 3.25
C LYS A 279 -13.89 -6.21 2.02
N PRO A 280 -13.39 -7.44 1.84
CA PRO A 280 -12.66 -7.80 0.63
C PRO A 280 -13.55 -7.78 -0.62
N SER A 281 -12.93 -7.90 -1.79
CA SER A 281 -13.65 -8.15 -3.03
C SER A 281 -14.04 -9.61 -3.14
N ASP A 282 -15.27 -9.88 -3.57
CA ASP A 282 -15.83 -11.22 -3.78
C ASP A 282 -14.93 -12.08 -4.68
N THR A 283 -14.35 -11.46 -5.71
CA THR A 283 -13.51 -12.11 -6.72
C THR A 283 -12.03 -12.17 -6.34
N ALA A 284 -11.66 -11.77 -5.12
CA ALA A 284 -10.32 -11.95 -4.55
C ALA A 284 -10.36 -12.61 -3.16
N MET A 285 -11.46 -13.28 -2.81
CA MET A 285 -11.74 -13.79 -1.46
C MET A 285 -10.66 -14.76 -0.97
N LEU A 286 -10.28 -15.73 -1.81
CA LEU A 286 -9.33 -16.78 -1.50
C LEU A 286 -7.96 -16.23 -1.07
N ALA A 287 -7.41 -15.29 -1.85
CA ALA A 287 -6.15 -14.65 -1.54
C ALA A 287 -6.27 -13.68 -0.36
N SER A 288 -7.37 -12.92 -0.29
CA SER A 288 -7.62 -11.98 0.83
C SER A 288 -7.68 -12.70 2.17
N TYR A 289 -8.35 -13.85 2.23
CA TYR A 289 -8.42 -14.66 3.43
C TYR A 289 -7.06 -15.25 3.80
N ALA A 290 -6.25 -15.67 2.83
CA ALA A 290 -4.87 -16.12 3.09
C ALA A 290 -4.01 -15.00 3.71
N VAL A 291 -4.08 -13.77 3.19
CA VAL A 291 -3.42 -12.60 3.80
C VAL A 291 -3.93 -12.37 5.23
N TYR A 292 -5.25 -12.43 5.43
CA TYR A 292 -5.85 -12.30 6.76
C TYR A 292 -5.28 -13.33 7.74
N ARG A 293 -5.23 -14.62 7.36
CA ARG A 293 -4.66 -15.69 8.20
C ARG A 293 -3.19 -15.46 8.51
N VAL A 294 -2.39 -15.02 7.52
CA VAL A 294 -0.98 -14.68 7.75
C VAL A 294 -0.84 -13.55 8.78
N LEU A 295 -1.67 -12.50 8.72
CA LEU A 295 -1.65 -11.43 9.73
C LEU A 295 -2.00 -11.95 11.13
N ARG A 296 -3.01 -12.82 11.24
CA ARG A 296 -3.38 -13.44 12.53
C ARG A 296 -2.24 -14.32 13.08
N GLU A 297 -1.63 -15.16 12.26
CA GLU A 297 -0.48 -16.01 12.63
C GLU A 297 0.78 -15.19 12.95
N ALA A 298 0.95 -14.02 12.33
CA ALA A 298 2.01 -13.07 12.65
C ALA A 298 1.82 -12.37 14.01
N GLY A 299 0.66 -12.55 14.65
CA GLY A 299 0.38 -12.04 15.99
C GLY A 299 -0.56 -10.84 16.01
N LEU A 300 -1.30 -10.57 14.93
CA LEU A 300 -2.35 -9.57 14.96
C LEU A 300 -3.44 -9.99 15.97
N PRO A 301 -3.70 -9.19 17.02
CA PRO A 301 -4.68 -9.55 18.02
C PRO A 301 -6.10 -9.72 17.43
N PRO A 302 -6.98 -10.50 18.08
CA PRO A 302 -8.38 -10.54 17.69
C PRO A 302 -8.99 -9.14 17.74
N ASN A 303 -10.00 -8.92 16.92
CA ASN A 303 -10.77 -7.68 16.82
C ASN A 303 -10.04 -6.44 16.27
N ILE A 304 -8.76 -6.55 15.86
CA ILE A 304 -8.07 -5.43 15.19
C ILE A 304 -8.48 -5.31 13.73
N ILE A 305 -8.56 -6.43 13.02
CA ILE A 305 -9.14 -6.50 11.68
C ILE A 305 -10.23 -7.56 11.71
N GLN A 306 -11.46 -7.16 11.40
CA GLN A 306 -12.60 -8.04 11.20
C GLN A 306 -12.70 -8.38 9.71
N PHE A 307 -12.73 -9.67 9.38
CA PHE A 307 -12.83 -10.13 7.99
C PHE A 307 -14.31 -10.35 7.67
N VAL A 308 -14.92 -9.36 7.01
CA VAL A 308 -16.38 -9.29 6.83
C VAL A 308 -16.76 -9.12 5.36
N PRO A 309 -16.65 -10.19 4.54
CA PRO A 309 -17.29 -10.21 3.23
C PRO A 309 -18.75 -9.82 3.36
N ALA A 310 -19.23 -8.91 2.50
CA ALA A 310 -20.59 -8.39 2.59
C ALA A 310 -21.04 -7.85 1.24
N ASP A 311 -22.35 -7.75 1.04
CA ASP A 311 -22.90 -7.00 -0.07
C ASP A 311 -22.47 -5.52 0.00
N GLY A 312 -22.08 -4.94 -1.13
CA GLY A 312 -21.47 -3.61 -1.20
C GLY A 312 -22.35 -2.50 -0.60
N PRO A 313 -23.58 -2.30 -1.11
CA PRO A 313 -24.55 -1.38 -0.53
C PRO A 313 -24.82 -1.65 0.95
N THR A 314 -25.06 -2.91 1.33
CA THR A 314 -25.36 -3.27 2.73
C THR A 314 -24.20 -2.90 3.67
N PHE A 315 -22.96 -3.14 3.26
CA PHE A 315 -21.77 -2.75 4.01
C PHE A 315 -21.66 -1.22 4.13
N GLY A 316 -21.79 -0.51 3.00
CA GLY A 316 -21.72 0.95 2.96
C GLY A 316 -22.77 1.60 3.86
N ASP A 317 -24.02 1.19 3.75
CA ASP A 317 -25.12 1.65 4.60
C ASP A 317 -24.82 1.42 6.08
N THR A 318 -24.35 0.23 6.44
CA THR A 318 -24.12 -0.12 7.85
C THR A 318 -22.98 0.69 8.44
N VAL A 319 -21.83 0.78 7.77
CA VAL A 319 -20.67 1.51 8.31
C VAL A 319 -20.90 3.02 8.33
N THR A 320 -21.59 3.58 7.34
CA THR A 320 -21.90 5.03 7.28
C THR A 320 -23.06 5.45 8.18
N SER A 321 -23.80 4.50 8.75
CA SER A 321 -24.85 4.76 9.74
C SER A 321 -24.36 4.66 11.19
N SER A 322 -23.09 4.31 11.42
CA SER A 322 -22.52 4.20 12.78
C SER A 322 -21.86 5.50 13.21
N GLU A 323 -22.24 6.04 14.38
CA GLU A 323 -21.61 7.25 14.97
C GLU A 323 -20.08 7.14 15.17
N HIS A 324 -19.58 5.90 15.25
CA HIS A 324 -18.17 5.58 15.46
C HIS A 324 -17.32 5.46 14.19
N LEU A 325 -17.88 5.69 13.00
CA LEU A 325 -17.08 5.67 11.78
C LEU A 325 -16.06 6.83 11.84
N CYS A 326 -14.77 6.52 11.73
CA CYS A 326 -13.71 7.55 11.72
C CYS A 326 -12.95 7.61 10.39
N GLY A 327 -13.10 6.60 9.52
CA GLY A 327 -12.56 6.67 8.17
C GLY A 327 -13.01 5.55 7.24
N ILE A 328 -12.90 5.82 5.95
CA ILE A 328 -13.10 4.84 4.87
C ILE A 328 -11.81 4.81 4.06
N ASN A 329 -11.24 3.63 3.91
CA ASN A 329 -10.09 3.37 3.06
C ASN A 329 -10.53 2.53 1.85
N PHE A 330 -10.69 3.18 0.71
CA PHE A 330 -11.38 2.63 -0.45
C PHE A 330 -10.45 2.54 -1.67
N THR A 331 -10.58 1.46 -2.42
CA THR A 331 -10.14 1.43 -3.81
C THR A 331 -11.19 0.70 -4.64
N GLY A 332 -11.63 1.34 -5.74
CA GLY A 332 -12.72 0.82 -6.56
C GLY A 332 -13.24 1.86 -7.55
N SER A 333 -14.55 1.85 -7.82
CA SER A 333 -15.12 2.73 -8.85
C SER A 333 -15.42 4.15 -8.34
N VAL A 334 -15.33 5.15 -9.24
CA VAL A 334 -15.74 6.54 -8.97
C VAL A 334 -17.18 6.64 -8.44
N PRO A 335 -18.19 5.98 -9.04
CA PRO A 335 -19.56 6.08 -8.55
C PRO A 335 -19.73 5.56 -7.12
N THR A 336 -19.10 4.44 -6.77
CA THR A 336 -19.16 3.87 -5.41
C THR A 336 -18.50 4.80 -4.40
N PHE A 337 -17.32 5.36 -4.70
CA PHE A 337 -16.65 6.29 -3.78
C PHE A 337 -17.48 7.55 -3.54
N LYS A 338 -18.05 8.14 -4.61
CA LYS A 338 -18.96 9.29 -4.51
C LYS A 338 -20.22 8.96 -3.72
N HIS A 339 -20.74 7.74 -3.84
CA HIS A 339 -21.90 7.30 -3.07
C HIS A 339 -21.58 7.25 -1.57
N LEU A 340 -20.49 6.58 -1.18
CA LEU A 340 -20.03 6.54 0.22
C LEU A 340 -19.77 7.95 0.77
N TRP A 341 -19.16 8.82 -0.02
CA TRP A 341 -18.93 10.22 0.35
C TRP A 341 -20.25 10.96 0.64
N LYS A 342 -21.25 10.79 -0.22
CA LYS A 342 -22.58 11.39 -0.01
C LYS A 342 -23.26 10.84 1.23
N GLN A 343 -23.16 9.54 1.52
CA GLN A 343 -23.72 8.96 2.73
C GLN A 343 -23.07 9.54 3.99
N VAL A 344 -21.74 9.66 4.00
CA VAL A 344 -21.02 10.33 5.10
C VAL A 344 -21.45 11.79 5.24
N ALA A 345 -21.58 12.52 4.13
CA ALA A 345 -22.04 13.91 4.19
C ALA A 345 -23.49 14.03 4.71
N GLN A 346 -24.37 13.10 4.37
CA GLN A 346 -25.76 13.05 4.84
C GLN A 346 -25.86 12.75 6.34
N ASN A 347 -24.95 11.96 6.88
CA ASN A 347 -24.96 11.52 8.28
C ASN A 347 -23.99 12.32 9.17
N LEU A 348 -23.54 13.50 8.73
CA LEU A 348 -22.43 14.22 9.37
C LEU A 348 -22.70 14.57 10.85
N ASP A 349 -23.95 14.90 11.18
CA ASP A 349 -24.39 15.23 12.55
C ASP A 349 -24.38 14.01 13.49
N HIS A 350 -24.31 12.80 12.96
CA HIS A 350 -24.33 11.56 13.73
C HIS A 350 -22.94 11.14 14.21
N PHE A 351 -21.87 11.52 13.51
CA PHE A 351 -20.53 11.04 13.83
C PHE A 351 -19.89 11.78 15.00
N ARG A 352 -19.13 11.07 15.84
CA ARG A 352 -18.36 11.66 16.94
C ARG A 352 -17.20 12.55 16.46
N THR A 353 -16.71 12.29 15.25
CA THR A 353 -15.65 13.06 14.59
C THR A 353 -15.88 13.05 13.08
N PHE A 354 -15.20 13.92 12.33
CA PHE A 354 -15.32 13.96 10.88
C PHE A 354 -14.64 12.74 10.24
N PRO A 355 -15.37 11.82 9.57
CA PRO A 355 -14.75 10.64 8.98
C PRO A 355 -13.78 10.99 7.86
N ARG A 356 -12.62 10.34 7.85
CA ARG A 356 -11.58 10.53 6.83
C ARG A 356 -11.79 9.59 5.65
N LEU A 357 -12.09 10.12 4.47
CA LEU A 357 -12.24 9.32 3.25
C LEU A 357 -10.95 9.37 2.44
N ALA A 358 -10.35 8.21 2.19
CA ALA A 358 -9.26 8.00 1.25
C ALA A 358 -9.75 7.07 0.14
N GLY A 359 -9.56 7.47 -1.12
CA GLY A 359 -10.12 6.76 -2.26
C GLY A 359 -9.22 6.81 -3.48
N GLU A 360 -8.88 5.64 -4.02
CA GLU A 360 -8.28 5.47 -5.36
C GLU A 360 -9.34 4.88 -6.30
N CYS A 361 -9.62 5.57 -7.41
CA CYS A 361 -10.86 5.44 -8.17
C CYS A 361 -10.70 5.11 -9.67
N GLY A 362 -9.54 4.56 -10.07
CA GLY A 362 -9.28 4.16 -11.45
C GLY A 362 -8.75 5.27 -12.36
N GLY A 363 -8.60 4.97 -13.65
CA GLY A 363 -7.97 5.87 -14.60
C GLY A 363 -8.26 5.58 -16.06
N LYS A 364 -8.02 6.58 -16.91
CA LYS A 364 -7.97 6.42 -18.36
C LYS A 364 -6.58 6.80 -18.85
N ASN A 365 -5.63 5.91 -18.64
CA ASN A 365 -4.21 6.21 -18.76
C ASN A 365 -3.75 6.28 -20.22
N PHE A 366 -2.68 7.05 -20.46
CA PHE A 366 -2.17 7.33 -21.79
C PHE A 366 -0.70 6.96 -21.95
N HIS A 367 -0.33 6.54 -23.15
CA HIS A 367 1.04 6.62 -23.66
C HIS A 367 1.05 7.65 -24.79
N PHE A 368 1.90 8.67 -24.68
CA PHE A 368 2.14 9.67 -25.69
C PHE A 368 3.50 9.42 -26.33
N VAL A 369 3.54 9.30 -27.65
CA VAL A 369 4.76 9.02 -28.40
C VAL A 369 5.14 10.28 -29.16
N HIS A 370 6.39 10.72 -29.05
CA HIS A 370 6.95 11.75 -29.92
C HIS A 370 7.74 11.11 -31.07
N ARG A 371 7.96 11.84 -32.17
CA ARG A 371 8.71 11.33 -33.34
C ARG A 371 10.15 10.91 -33.05
N SER A 372 10.72 11.34 -31.92
CA SER A 372 12.05 10.93 -31.45
C SER A 372 12.02 9.73 -30.49
N ALA A 373 10.88 9.07 -30.33
CA ALA A 373 10.76 7.91 -29.45
C ALA A 373 11.57 6.71 -29.95
N ASP A 374 12.06 5.90 -29.01
CA ASP A 374 12.52 4.55 -29.30
C ASP A 374 11.31 3.64 -29.58
N VAL A 375 11.21 3.14 -30.81
CA VAL A 375 10.03 2.38 -31.26
C VAL A 375 9.89 1.07 -30.49
N ASP A 376 10.99 0.43 -30.07
CA ASP A 376 10.99 -0.89 -29.39
C ASP A 376 10.44 -0.76 -27.98
N SER A 377 10.87 0.28 -27.28
CA SER A 377 10.37 0.66 -25.97
C SER A 377 8.89 1.04 -26.02
N VAL A 378 8.46 1.77 -27.06
CA VAL A 378 7.03 2.10 -27.27
C VAL A 378 6.20 0.85 -27.44
N VAL A 379 6.61 -0.07 -28.32
CA VAL A 379 5.85 -1.29 -28.62
C VAL A 379 5.78 -2.18 -27.38
N SER A 380 6.93 -2.55 -26.80
CA SER A 380 7.00 -3.45 -25.65
C SER A 380 6.31 -2.86 -24.40
N GLY A 381 6.57 -1.59 -24.10
CA GLY A 381 5.98 -0.87 -22.99
C GLY A 381 4.46 -0.75 -23.12
N THR A 382 3.96 -0.47 -24.32
CA THR A 382 2.52 -0.35 -24.58
C THR A 382 1.80 -1.69 -24.52
N LEU A 383 2.35 -2.75 -25.13
CA LEU A 383 1.77 -4.10 -25.04
C LEU A 383 1.66 -4.57 -23.59
N ARG A 384 2.73 -4.39 -22.80
CA ARG A 384 2.69 -4.72 -21.37
C ARG A 384 1.67 -3.88 -20.61
N SER A 385 1.69 -2.56 -20.80
CA SER A 385 0.78 -1.66 -20.08
C SER A 385 -0.69 -1.92 -20.38
N ALA A 386 -1.03 -2.21 -21.63
CA ALA A 386 -2.41 -2.40 -22.07
C ALA A 386 -2.95 -3.80 -21.75
N PHE A 387 -2.11 -4.84 -21.82
CA PHE A 387 -2.59 -6.22 -21.86
C PHE A 387 -2.13 -7.11 -20.70
N GLU A 388 -1.09 -6.74 -19.94
CA GLU A 388 -0.78 -7.50 -18.72
C GLU A 388 -1.98 -7.55 -17.79
N TYR A 389 -2.26 -8.75 -17.27
CA TYR A 389 -3.45 -9.02 -16.45
C TYR A 389 -4.78 -8.61 -17.14
N GLY A 390 -4.82 -8.70 -18.47
CA GLY A 390 -6.00 -8.37 -19.27
C GLY A 390 -6.38 -6.89 -19.19
N GLY A 391 -5.42 -5.99 -18.94
CA GLY A 391 -5.68 -4.56 -18.77
C GLY A 391 -6.46 -4.22 -17.50
N GLN A 392 -6.58 -5.15 -16.55
CA GLN A 392 -7.34 -4.98 -15.30
C GLN A 392 -6.49 -4.30 -14.21
N LYS A 393 -5.80 -3.22 -14.58
CA LYS A 393 -5.03 -2.38 -13.67
C LYS A 393 -5.55 -0.97 -13.77
N CYS A 394 -5.69 -0.26 -12.64
CA CYS A 394 -6.07 1.15 -12.63
C CYS A 394 -5.10 1.99 -13.48
N SER A 395 -3.83 1.56 -13.62
CA SER A 395 -2.76 2.19 -14.38
C SER A 395 -2.58 1.69 -15.82
N ALA A 396 -3.40 0.74 -16.29
CA ALA A 396 -3.26 0.18 -17.64
C ALA A 396 -3.43 1.24 -18.74
N CYS A 397 -2.52 1.25 -19.71
CA CYS A 397 -2.62 2.11 -20.88
C CYS A 397 -3.81 1.68 -21.74
N SER A 398 -4.73 2.61 -22.00
CA SER A 398 -5.88 2.36 -22.89
C SER A 398 -5.97 3.37 -24.04
N ARG A 399 -5.08 4.37 -24.06
CA ARG A 399 -5.00 5.44 -25.06
C ARG A 399 -3.56 5.61 -25.51
N LEU A 400 -3.26 5.31 -26.76
CA LEU A 400 -1.95 5.53 -27.35
C LEU A 400 -2.04 6.68 -28.37
N TYR A 401 -1.20 7.70 -28.23
CA TYR A 401 -1.12 8.82 -29.17
C TYR A 401 0.19 8.70 -29.96
N VAL A 402 0.10 8.54 -31.29
CA VAL A 402 1.27 8.22 -32.15
C VAL A 402 1.43 9.25 -33.27
N PRO A 403 2.64 9.74 -33.56
CA PRO A 403 2.86 10.65 -34.67
C PRO A 403 2.75 9.90 -36.01
N GLY A 404 2.24 10.57 -37.03
CA GLY A 404 2.07 10.01 -38.37
C GLY A 404 3.37 9.43 -38.95
N SER A 405 4.52 10.04 -38.68
CA SER A 405 5.83 9.55 -39.14
C SER A 405 6.23 8.18 -38.60
N LEU A 406 5.85 7.84 -37.37
CA LEU A 406 6.18 6.56 -36.73
C LEU A 406 5.05 5.54 -36.81
N TRP A 407 3.84 5.95 -37.16
CA TRP A 407 2.68 5.05 -37.16
C TRP A 407 2.85 3.80 -38.04
N PRO A 408 3.40 3.86 -39.27
CA PRO A 408 3.60 2.64 -40.06
C PRO A 408 4.48 1.60 -39.36
N GLN A 409 5.55 2.04 -38.69
CA GLN A 409 6.48 1.16 -37.97
C GLN A 409 5.85 0.60 -36.69
N ILE A 410 5.22 1.47 -35.89
CA ILE A 410 4.57 1.09 -34.63
C ILE A 410 3.38 0.16 -34.90
N LYS A 411 2.53 0.47 -35.88
CA LYS A 411 1.40 -0.37 -36.29
C LYS A 411 1.87 -1.75 -36.72
N GLY A 412 2.86 -1.83 -37.62
CA GLY A 412 3.38 -3.10 -38.11
C GLY A 412 3.84 -4.01 -36.98
N ARG A 413 4.64 -3.48 -36.05
CA ARG A 413 5.16 -4.27 -34.92
C ARG A 413 4.15 -4.58 -33.84
N LEU A 414 3.23 -3.66 -33.52
CA LEU A 414 2.14 -3.96 -32.60
C LEU A 414 1.29 -5.12 -33.11
N LEU A 415 1.00 -5.18 -34.42
CA LEU A 415 0.22 -6.27 -35.02
C LEU A 415 1.01 -7.57 -35.11
N GLU A 416 2.32 -7.51 -35.41
CA GLU A 416 3.19 -8.69 -35.41
C GLU A 416 3.28 -9.34 -34.02
N GLU A 417 3.59 -8.53 -32.99
CA GLU A 417 3.70 -9.04 -31.63
C GLU A 417 2.34 -9.43 -31.04
N HIS A 418 1.26 -8.75 -31.43
CA HIS A 418 -0.12 -9.15 -31.09
C HIS A 418 -0.39 -10.60 -31.50
N GLY A 419 0.02 -11.01 -32.71
CA GLY A 419 -0.14 -12.38 -33.19
C GLY A 419 0.64 -13.44 -32.40
N ARG A 420 1.54 -13.03 -31.49
CA ARG A 420 2.31 -13.92 -30.60
C ARG A 420 1.79 -13.94 -29.17
N ILE A 421 0.83 -13.07 -28.82
CA ILE A 421 0.28 -13.03 -27.46
C ILE A 421 -0.53 -14.30 -27.19
N LYS A 422 -0.17 -15.01 -26.12
CA LYS A 422 -0.90 -16.18 -25.64
C LYS A 422 -1.88 -15.80 -24.55
N VAL A 423 -3.16 -16.10 -24.78
CA VAL A 423 -4.23 -16.02 -23.79
C VAL A 423 -4.64 -17.44 -23.41
N GLY A 424 -4.68 -17.76 -22.12
CA GLY A 424 -4.93 -19.14 -21.68
C GLY A 424 -4.98 -19.33 -20.17
N ASP A 425 -4.94 -20.60 -19.76
CA ASP A 425 -4.87 -21.00 -18.36
C ASP A 425 -3.46 -20.72 -17.79
N PRO A 426 -3.32 -19.81 -16.82
CA PRO A 426 -2.02 -19.39 -16.30
C PRO A 426 -1.42 -20.40 -15.32
N ALA A 427 -2.21 -21.37 -14.82
CA ALA A 427 -1.75 -22.41 -13.92
C ALA A 427 -1.20 -23.62 -14.68
N GLU A 428 -1.79 -23.94 -15.84
CA GLU A 428 -1.35 -25.07 -16.68
C GLU A 428 -0.28 -24.67 -17.72
N ASP A 429 -0.33 -23.45 -18.29
CA ASP A 429 0.68 -22.95 -19.23
C ASP A 429 1.34 -21.64 -18.74
N PHE A 430 2.57 -21.74 -18.24
CA PHE A 430 3.36 -20.57 -17.81
C PHE A 430 3.86 -19.71 -18.99
N GLY A 431 3.66 -20.15 -20.24
CA GLY A 431 3.85 -19.34 -21.44
C GLY A 431 2.70 -18.36 -21.73
N THR A 432 1.61 -18.44 -20.96
CA THR A 432 0.47 -17.50 -21.02
C THR A 432 0.93 -16.07 -20.68
N PHE A 433 0.61 -15.10 -21.53
CA PHE A 433 0.95 -13.69 -21.30
C PHE A 433 -0.06 -13.02 -20.36
N PHE A 434 -1.35 -13.26 -20.57
CA PHE A 434 -2.43 -12.92 -19.65
C PHE A 434 -3.60 -13.90 -19.81
N SER A 435 -4.54 -13.91 -18.86
CA SER A 435 -5.66 -14.86 -18.83
C SER A 435 -7.02 -14.15 -18.93
N ALA A 436 -8.10 -14.89 -18.63
CA ALA A 436 -9.46 -14.40 -18.58
C ALA A 436 -9.62 -13.15 -17.68
N VAL A 437 -10.62 -12.33 -18.00
CA VAL A 437 -11.05 -11.22 -17.15
C VAL A 437 -11.81 -11.73 -15.94
N ILE A 438 -11.94 -10.91 -14.88
CA ILE A 438 -12.24 -11.40 -13.54
C ILE A 438 -13.59 -12.11 -13.38
N ASP A 439 -14.65 -11.63 -14.04
CA ASP A 439 -16.01 -12.12 -13.85
C ASP A 439 -16.92 -11.83 -15.04
N ALA A 440 -18.12 -12.44 -15.01
CA ALA A 440 -19.15 -12.27 -16.04
C ALA A 440 -19.56 -10.80 -16.25
N LYS A 441 -19.56 -9.97 -15.18
CA LYS A 441 -19.91 -8.55 -15.29
C LYS A 441 -18.85 -7.79 -16.09
N SER A 442 -17.57 -8.08 -15.84
CA SER A 442 -16.45 -7.48 -16.56
C SER A 442 -16.42 -7.95 -18.01
N PHE A 443 -16.62 -9.25 -18.26
CA PHE A 443 -16.78 -9.80 -19.61
C PHE A 443 -17.90 -9.10 -20.39
N GLY A 444 -19.09 -9.02 -19.81
CA GLY A 444 -20.25 -8.36 -20.43
C GLY A 444 -20.00 -6.87 -20.71
N ARG A 445 -19.31 -6.15 -19.83
CA ARG A 445 -18.91 -4.75 -20.05
C ARG A 445 -17.95 -4.63 -21.23
N ILE A 446 -16.92 -5.47 -21.27
CA ILE A 446 -15.89 -5.42 -22.32
C ILE A 446 -16.48 -5.81 -23.68
N ARG A 447 -17.33 -6.84 -23.73
CA ARG A 447 -18.05 -7.24 -24.93
C ARG A 447 -18.86 -6.08 -25.53
N LYS A 448 -19.55 -5.30 -24.70
CA LYS A 448 -20.27 -4.10 -25.16
C LYS A 448 -19.34 -3.06 -25.79
N TRP A 449 -18.15 -2.85 -25.24
CA TRP A 449 -17.15 -1.95 -25.85
C TRP A 449 -16.59 -2.48 -27.17
N LEU A 450 -16.43 -3.80 -27.31
CA LEU A 450 -16.06 -4.42 -28.58
C LEU A 450 -17.17 -4.28 -29.63
N GLU A 451 -18.44 -4.43 -29.23
CA GLU A 451 -19.60 -4.18 -30.10
C GLU A 451 -19.67 -2.71 -30.52
N HIS A 452 -19.47 -1.78 -29.59
CA HIS A 452 -19.35 -0.33 -29.87
C HIS A 452 -18.25 -0.04 -30.89
N ALA A 453 -17.06 -0.63 -30.71
CA ALA A 453 -15.93 -0.48 -31.62
C ALA A 453 -16.20 -1.02 -33.04
N ARG A 454 -17.10 -2.00 -33.20
CA ARG A 454 -17.56 -2.48 -34.51
C ARG A 454 -18.61 -1.58 -35.16
N SER A 455 -19.43 -0.92 -34.35
CA SER A 455 -20.54 -0.09 -34.85
C SER A 455 -20.16 1.37 -35.10
N SER A 456 -19.17 1.90 -34.39
CA SER A 456 -18.80 3.31 -34.47
C SER A 456 -18.02 3.60 -35.76
N PRO A 457 -18.42 4.61 -36.57
CA PRO A 457 -17.77 4.92 -37.83
C PRO A 457 -16.37 5.55 -37.66
N SER A 458 -16.05 6.04 -36.46
CA SER A 458 -14.74 6.62 -36.13
C SER A 458 -13.73 5.58 -35.64
N LEU A 459 -14.16 4.34 -35.40
CA LEU A 459 -13.34 3.28 -34.83
C LEU A 459 -13.07 2.17 -35.86
N THR A 460 -11.88 1.58 -35.79
CA THR A 460 -11.51 0.43 -36.61
C THR A 460 -10.71 -0.55 -35.76
N ILE A 461 -11.20 -1.78 -35.64
CA ILE A 461 -10.44 -2.86 -34.99
C ILE A 461 -9.29 -3.26 -35.92
N LEU A 462 -8.05 -3.08 -35.47
CA LEU A 462 -6.84 -3.46 -36.21
C LEU A 462 -6.44 -4.91 -35.96
N ALA A 463 -6.66 -5.38 -34.73
CA ALA A 463 -6.33 -6.74 -34.30
C ALA A 463 -7.21 -7.18 -33.12
N GLY A 464 -7.47 -8.49 -33.04
CA GLY A 464 -8.26 -9.11 -31.98
C GLY A 464 -9.76 -8.82 -32.08
N GLY A 465 -10.39 -8.65 -30.92
CA GLY A 465 -11.82 -8.38 -30.79
C GLY A 465 -12.70 -9.62 -30.57
N GLN A 466 -12.12 -10.81 -30.50
CA GLN A 466 -12.80 -12.04 -30.11
C GLN A 466 -12.95 -12.13 -28.58
N CYS A 467 -14.03 -12.76 -28.12
CA CYS A 467 -14.25 -13.08 -26.72
C CYS A 467 -15.13 -14.33 -26.61
N ASP A 468 -14.88 -15.18 -25.62
CA ASP A 468 -15.59 -16.42 -25.36
C ASP A 468 -15.68 -16.64 -23.84
N ASP A 469 -16.89 -16.83 -23.32
CA ASP A 469 -17.18 -17.10 -21.91
C ASP A 469 -17.67 -18.54 -21.65
N SER A 470 -17.50 -19.46 -22.60
CA SER A 470 -17.95 -20.86 -22.46
C SER A 470 -17.24 -21.63 -21.34
N VAL A 471 -15.94 -21.40 -21.13
CA VAL A 471 -15.11 -22.09 -20.10
C VAL A 471 -14.58 -21.11 -19.05
N GLY A 472 -14.03 -20.00 -19.51
CA GLY A 472 -13.51 -18.89 -18.69
C GLY A 472 -13.85 -17.59 -19.39
N TYR A 473 -13.75 -16.45 -18.71
CA TYR A 473 -14.12 -15.16 -19.26
C TYR A 473 -13.02 -14.59 -20.19
N PHE A 474 -12.74 -15.27 -21.30
CA PHE A 474 -11.62 -14.94 -22.17
C PHE A 474 -11.95 -13.80 -23.15
N VAL A 475 -11.08 -12.79 -23.17
CA VAL A 475 -11.12 -11.69 -24.13
C VAL A 475 -9.73 -11.56 -24.75
N GLU A 476 -9.65 -11.67 -26.08
CA GLU A 476 -8.41 -11.49 -26.81
C GLU A 476 -7.93 -10.02 -26.72
N PRO A 477 -6.61 -9.77 -26.73
CA PRO A 477 -6.11 -8.40 -26.75
C PRO A 477 -6.62 -7.70 -28.00
N CYS A 478 -7.16 -6.49 -27.85
CA CYS A 478 -7.81 -5.76 -28.93
C CYS A 478 -7.11 -4.41 -29.14
N ILE A 479 -6.69 -4.15 -30.37
CA ILE A 479 -6.09 -2.88 -30.78
C ILE A 479 -7.07 -2.19 -31.73
N ILE A 480 -7.46 -0.97 -31.37
CA ILE A 480 -8.46 -0.17 -32.07
C ILE A 480 -7.80 1.13 -32.54
N GLU A 481 -8.00 1.52 -33.78
CA GLU A 481 -7.65 2.86 -34.26
C GLU A 481 -8.88 3.76 -34.16
N SER A 482 -8.74 4.92 -33.52
CA SER A 482 -9.77 5.98 -33.54
C SER A 482 -9.34 7.12 -34.44
N LYS A 483 -10.26 7.60 -35.27
CA LYS A 483 -10.13 8.87 -36.02
C LYS A 483 -10.57 10.09 -35.22
N ASP A 484 -11.24 9.87 -34.09
CA ASP A 484 -11.71 10.92 -33.18
C ASP A 484 -10.99 10.81 -31.82
N PRO A 485 -10.15 11.80 -31.42
CA PRO A 485 -9.47 11.76 -30.13
C PRO A 485 -10.44 11.95 -28.93
N GLN A 486 -11.71 12.31 -29.20
CA GLN A 486 -12.74 12.59 -28.20
C GLN A 486 -13.82 11.50 -28.13
N GLU A 487 -13.64 10.37 -28.82
CA GLU A 487 -14.55 9.23 -28.83
C GLU A 487 -14.81 8.70 -27.39
N PRO A 488 -16.03 8.28 -27.02
CA PRO A 488 -16.32 7.68 -25.71
C PRO A 488 -15.28 6.64 -25.22
N ILE A 489 -14.77 5.78 -26.10
CA ILE A 489 -13.75 4.76 -25.80
C ILE A 489 -12.41 5.38 -25.38
N MET A 490 -12.14 6.63 -25.76
CA MET A 490 -10.99 7.42 -25.33
C MET A 490 -11.22 8.12 -23.97
N LYS A 491 -12.43 8.04 -23.39
CA LYS A 491 -12.79 8.77 -22.15
C LYS A 491 -13.12 7.84 -20.99
N GLU A 492 -13.83 6.75 -21.28
CA GLU A 492 -14.38 5.86 -20.27
C GLU A 492 -13.43 4.70 -19.93
N GLU A 493 -13.27 4.41 -18.64
CA GLU A 493 -12.47 3.29 -18.16
C GLU A 493 -13.19 1.96 -18.48
N ILE A 494 -12.51 1.08 -19.21
CA ILE A 494 -13.06 -0.20 -19.67
C ILE A 494 -12.68 -1.33 -18.70
N PHE A 495 -11.46 -1.28 -18.18
CA PHE A 495 -10.86 -2.31 -17.33
C PHE A 495 -10.83 -3.69 -18.00
N GLY A 496 -10.23 -3.73 -19.19
CA GLY A 496 -10.13 -4.89 -20.07
C GLY A 496 -9.03 -4.67 -21.13
N PRO A 497 -8.68 -5.69 -21.93
CA PRO A 497 -7.51 -5.66 -22.80
C PRO A 497 -7.78 -4.93 -24.12
N LEU A 498 -8.27 -3.69 -24.04
CA LEU A 498 -8.62 -2.84 -25.18
C LEU A 498 -7.72 -1.59 -25.22
N LEU A 499 -6.87 -1.52 -26.24
CA LEU A 499 -6.02 -0.37 -26.53
C LEU A 499 -6.62 0.44 -27.68
N THR A 500 -6.89 1.73 -27.45
CA THR A 500 -7.28 2.65 -28.52
C THR A 500 -6.12 3.53 -28.93
N VAL A 501 -5.86 3.64 -30.22
CA VAL A 501 -4.76 4.40 -30.82
C VAL A 501 -5.34 5.60 -31.57
N TYR A 502 -4.79 6.79 -31.32
CA TYR A 502 -5.04 7.99 -32.10
C TYR A 502 -3.75 8.43 -32.79
N VAL A 503 -3.81 8.57 -34.11
CA VAL A 503 -2.67 9.01 -34.93
C VAL A 503 -2.77 10.50 -35.17
N TYR A 504 -1.73 11.25 -34.83
CA TYR A 504 -1.71 12.71 -34.93
C TYR A 504 -0.61 13.19 -35.91
N PRO A 505 -0.79 14.33 -36.61
CA PRO A 505 0.28 14.92 -37.43
C PRO A 505 1.46 15.38 -36.58
N ASP A 506 2.69 15.05 -36.96
CA ASP A 506 3.92 15.36 -36.20
C ASP A 506 4.04 16.82 -35.74
N ASP A 507 3.65 17.75 -36.61
CA ASP A 507 3.68 19.21 -36.36
C ASP A 507 2.62 19.68 -35.34
N LYS A 508 1.66 18.81 -34.98
CA LYS A 508 0.59 19.07 -34.01
C LYS A 508 0.80 18.40 -32.66
N TYR A 509 2.03 18.07 -32.29
CA TYR A 509 2.29 17.37 -31.03
C TYR A 509 1.87 18.19 -29.80
N LYS A 510 2.02 19.53 -29.82
CA LYS A 510 1.62 20.41 -28.72
C LYS A 510 0.10 20.45 -28.54
N GLU A 511 -0.62 20.56 -29.65
CA GLU A 511 -2.09 20.47 -29.67
C GLU A 511 -2.53 19.11 -29.14
N THR A 512 -1.82 18.05 -29.51
CA THR A 512 -2.11 16.70 -29.06
C THR A 512 -1.82 16.52 -27.56
N LEU A 513 -0.76 17.13 -27.01
CA LEU A 513 -0.52 17.17 -25.56
C LEU A 513 -1.69 17.84 -24.82
N ARG A 514 -2.24 18.95 -25.36
CA ARG A 514 -3.45 19.58 -24.79
C ARG A 514 -4.67 18.65 -24.88
N LEU A 515 -4.80 17.86 -25.95
CA LEU A 515 -5.85 16.85 -26.05
C LEU A 515 -5.67 15.74 -25.01
N VAL A 516 -4.45 15.23 -24.82
CA VAL A 516 -4.15 14.20 -23.80
C VAL A 516 -4.60 14.67 -22.42
N ASP A 517 -4.30 15.92 -22.07
CA ASP A 517 -4.65 16.56 -20.80
C ASP A 517 -6.18 16.74 -20.60
N SER A 518 -6.90 17.17 -21.64
CA SER A 518 -8.29 17.62 -21.56
C SER A 518 -9.36 16.60 -21.94
N THR A 519 -9.00 15.50 -22.61
CA THR A 519 -9.98 14.52 -23.13
C THR A 519 -10.74 13.79 -22.02
N THR A 520 -10.10 13.51 -20.89
CA THR A 520 -10.65 12.62 -19.85
C THR A 520 -10.81 13.33 -18.52
N SER A 521 -11.70 12.83 -17.67
CA SER A 521 -11.86 13.29 -16.29
C SER A 521 -10.80 12.74 -15.32
N TYR A 522 -9.96 11.81 -15.76
CA TYR A 522 -9.00 11.08 -14.92
C TYR A 522 -7.62 11.74 -14.90
N GLY A 523 -6.83 11.39 -13.88
CA GLY A 523 -5.52 11.97 -13.59
C GLY A 523 -4.53 11.00 -12.94
N LEU A 524 -4.58 9.71 -13.29
CA LEU A 524 -3.84 8.66 -12.59
C LEU A 524 -2.42 8.45 -13.13
N THR A 525 -2.26 7.75 -14.26
CA THR A 525 -0.95 7.48 -14.85
C THR A 525 -0.84 7.92 -16.31
N GLY A 526 0.38 8.21 -16.74
CA GLY A 526 0.67 8.55 -18.13
C GLY A 526 2.15 8.46 -18.45
N ALA A 527 2.48 8.15 -19.70
CA ALA A 527 3.86 8.03 -20.16
C ALA A 527 4.12 8.91 -21.38
N VAL A 528 5.33 9.46 -21.47
CA VAL A 528 5.87 10.10 -22.67
C VAL A 528 7.09 9.32 -23.15
N PHE A 529 7.05 8.88 -24.40
CA PHE A 529 8.19 8.28 -25.09
C PHE A 529 8.82 9.32 -26.03
N ALA A 530 10.03 9.76 -25.71
CA ALA A 530 10.79 10.75 -26.47
C ALA A 530 12.28 10.72 -26.06
N GLN A 531 13.18 10.88 -27.02
CA GLN A 531 14.62 11.10 -26.75
C GLN A 531 15.01 12.59 -26.80
N ASP A 532 14.09 13.46 -27.24
CA ASP A 532 14.33 14.90 -27.31
C ASP A 532 14.06 15.53 -25.93
N LYS A 533 15.10 16.12 -25.33
CA LYS A 533 15.05 16.69 -23.99
C LYS A 533 14.09 17.87 -23.87
N ASP A 534 14.00 18.72 -24.89
CA ASP A 534 13.12 19.88 -24.85
C ASP A 534 11.65 19.45 -24.92
N VAL A 535 11.36 18.43 -25.73
CA VAL A 535 10.03 17.81 -25.79
C VAL A 535 9.67 17.12 -24.49
N VAL A 536 10.61 16.40 -23.86
CA VAL A 536 10.37 15.78 -22.55
C VAL A 536 10.04 16.84 -21.50
N ARG A 537 10.79 17.94 -21.44
CA ARG A 537 10.52 19.05 -20.52
C ARG A 537 9.14 19.66 -20.78
N GLU A 538 8.85 20.02 -22.03
CA GLU A 538 7.59 20.63 -22.41
C GLU A 538 6.39 19.71 -22.11
N ALA A 539 6.47 18.43 -22.45
CA ALA A 539 5.41 17.47 -22.15
C ALA A 539 5.22 17.26 -20.64
N THR A 540 6.31 17.25 -19.86
CA THR A 540 6.25 17.16 -18.39
C THR A 540 5.52 18.36 -17.78
N GLU A 541 5.74 19.56 -18.31
CA GLU A 541 5.06 20.78 -17.86
C GLU A 541 3.59 20.80 -18.27
N MET A 542 3.29 20.47 -19.53
CA MET A 542 1.92 20.47 -20.06
C MET A 542 1.03 19.40 -19.45
N LEU A 543 1.59 18.24 -19.10
CA LEU A 543 0.85 17.08 -18.57
C LEU A 543 0.94 16.97 -17.05
N ARG A 544 1.43 18.00 -16.36
CA ARG A 544 1.70 18.02 -14.91
C ARG A 544 0.53 17.52 -14.05
N ASN A 545 -0.70 17.82 -14.45
CA ASN A 545 -1.91 17.41 -13.73
C ASN A 545 -2.69 16.29 -14.41
N ALA A 546 -2.24 15.84 -15.60
CA ALA A 546 -2.86 14.74 -16.34
C ALA A 546 -2.53 13.36 -15.76
N ALA A 547 -1.46 13.25 -14.98
CA ALA A 547 -1.04 12.02 -14.32
C ALA A 547 -0.37 12.31 -12.98
N GLY A 548 -0.83 11.67 -11.90
CA GLY A 548 -0.16 11.68 -10.60
C GLY A 548 1.07 10.76 -10.54
N ASN A 549 1.15 9.77 -11.44
CA ASN A 549 2.36 8.98 -11.72
C ASN A 549 2.71 9.14 -13.20
N PHE A 550 3.78 9.88 -13.47
CA PHE A 550 4.22 10.24 -14.82
C PHE A 550 5.53 9.54 -15.16
N TYR A 551 5.58 8.93 -16.34
CA TYR A 551 6.69 8.09 -16.79
C TYR A 551 7.34 8.67 -18.05
N ILE A 552 8.67 8.58 -18.12
CA ILE A 552 9.43 9.00 -19.30
C ILE A 552 10.18 7.77 -19.81
N ASN A 553 9.91 7.39 -21.07
CA ASN A 553 10.50 6.23 -21.74
C ASN A 553 10.31 4.89 -20.99
N ASP A 554 9.19 4.75 -20.28
CA ASP A 554 8.77 3.51 -19.63
C ASP A 554 7.24 3.39 -19.69
N LYS A 555 6.72 2.18 -19.44
CA LYS A 555 5.29 1.90 -19.38
C LYS A 555 4.62 2.58 -18.18
N SER A 556 3.34 2.93 -18.32
CA SER A 556 2.56 3.61 -17.26
C SER A 556 2.18 2.76 -16.04
N THR A 557 2.66 1.51 -15.95
CA THR A 557 2.24 0.53 -14.93
C THR A 557 3.43 0.04 -14.10
N GLY A 558 3.14 -0.61 -12.96
CA GLY A 558 4.15 -1.28 -12.14
C GLY A 558 4.94 -0.32 -11.25
N SER A 559 4.24 0.64 -10.62
CA SER A 559 4.81 1.40 -9.52
C SER A 559 5.30 0.48 -8.42
N VAL A 560 6.48 0.76 -7.89
CA VAL A 560 7.11 0.04 -6.79
C VAL A 560 7.02 0.88 -5.52
N VAL A 561 6.60 0.26 -4.42
CA VAL A 561 6.50 0.91 -3.09
C VAL A 561 7.86 1.50 -2.69
N GLY A 562 7.84 2.69 -2.10
CA GLY A 562 9.06 3.42 -1.72
C GLY A 562 9.80 4.08 -2.89
N GLN A 563 9.51 3.72 -4.14
CA GLN A 563 10.15 4.29 -5.33
C GLN A 563 9.21 5.22 -6.11
N GLN A 564 8.00 4.75 -6.44
CA GLN A 564 6.97 5.55 -7.12
C GLN A 564 5.64 5.51 -6.36
N PRO A 565 5.50 6.23 -5.22
CA PRO A 565 4.24 6.32 -4.49
C PRO A 565 3.05 6.54 -5.44
N PHE A 566 2.05 5.67 -5.33
CA PHE A 566 1.02 5.53 -6.35
C PHE A 566 -0.20 6.37 -6.01
N GLY A 567 -0.77 7.08 -6.99
CA GLY A 567 -2.03 7.79 -6.83
C GLY A 567 -2.16 8.96 -7.78
N GLY A 568 -3.39 9.46 -7.94
CA GLY A 568 -3.70 10.56 -8.84
C GLY A 568 -4.93 11.35 -8.43
N ALA A 569 -5.00 12.60 -8.89
CA ALA A 569 -6.09 13.51 -8.59
C ALA A 569 -7.19 13.47 -9.67
N ARG A 570 -7.92 14.57 -9.86
CA ARG A 570 -9.10 14.64 -10.75
C ARG A 570 -10.14 13.60 -10.33
N ALA A 571 -10.74 12.85 -11.26
CA ALA A 571 -11.66 11.76 -10.92
C ALA A 571 -10.95 10.51 -10.36
N SER A 572 -9.61 10.45 -10.37
CA SER A 572 -8.87 9.26 -9.99
C SER A 572 -8.73 9.05 -8.48
N GLY A 573 -9.05 10.05 -7.65
CA GLY A 573 -9.05 9.85 -6.20
C GLY A 573 -8.61 11.05 -5.38
N THR A 574 -8.32 10.76 -4.12
CA THR A 574 -7.83 11.72 -3.11
C THR A 574 -6.31 11.88 -3.13
N ASN A 575 -5.59 11.01 -3.87
CA ASN A 575 -4.14 11.07 -4.07
C ASN A 575 -3.34 11.07 -2.75
N ASP A 576 -3.72 10.22 -1.79
CA ASP A 576 -3.04 10.09 -0.50
C ASP A 576 -1.68 9.34 -0.60
N LYS A 577 -1.33 8.88 -1.80
CA LYS A 577 -0.05 8.25 -2.17
C LYS A 577 0.32 7.01 -1.33
N PRO A 578 -0.51 5.94 -1.30
CA PRO A 578 -0.07 4.65 -0.79
C PRO A 578 1.28 4.23 -1.38
N GLY A 579 2.14 3.71 -0.52
CA GLY A 579 3.52 3.31 -0.86
C GLY A 579 4.54 4.44 -0.70
N GLY A 580 4.11 5.65 -0.35
CA GLY A 580 4.97 6.75 0.08
C GLY A 580 4.91 7.01 1.60
N PRO A 581 5.82 7.85 2.12
CA PRO A 581 5.96 8.09 3.56
C PRO A 581 4.77 8.81 4.20
N HIS A 582 3.94 9.49 3.41
CA HIS A 582 2.86 10.33 3.93
C HIS A 582 1.53 9.60 4.10
N TYR A 583 1.34 8.42 3.48
CA TYR A 583 0.05 7.73 3.49
C TYR A 583 -0.42 7.39 4.92
N VAL A 584 0.51 6.98 5.79
CA VAL A 584 0.23 6.68 7.21
C VAL A 584 -0.34 7.87 7.99
N LEU A 585 -0.08 9.11 7.56
CA LEU A 585 -0.59 10.32 8.21
C LEU A 585 -2.12 10.42 8.15
N ARG A 586 -2.75 9.83 7.13
CA ARG A 586 -4.21 9.77 7.02
C ARG A 586 -4.86 9.00 8.14
N TRP A 587 -4.12 8.11 8.80
CA TRP A 587 -4.63 7.18 9.80
C TRP A 587 -4.18 7.50 11.23
N THR A 588 -3.61 8.69 11.45
CA THR A 588 -3.26 9.19 12.78
C THR A 588 -3.89 10.57 13.07
N SER A 589 -4.22 10.83 14.33
CA SER A 589 -4.71 12.11 14.83
C SER A 589 -3.76 12.65 15.91
N PRO A 590 -2.72 13.41 15.55
CA PRO A 590 -1.68 13.81 16.49
C PRO A 590 -2.22 14.55 17.72
N GLN A 591 -1.64 14.29 18.88
CA GLN A 591 -1.83 15.06 20.11
C GLN A 591 -0.51 15.71 20.49
N VAL A 592 -0.51 17.03 20.70
CA VAL A 592 0.64 17.73 21.27
C VAL A 592 0.47 17.83 22.78
N ILE A 593 1.49 17.42 23.53
CA ILE A 593 1.53 17.53 24.98
C ILE A 593 2.61 18.55 25.34
N LYS A 594 2.22 19.58 26.09
CA LYS A 594 3.12 20.58 26.66
C LYS A 594 3.17 20.41 28.17
N GLU A 595 4.34 20.07 28.70
CA GLU A 595 4.61 20.07 30.15
C GLU A 595 5.44 21.30 30.51
N THR A 596 4.96 22.11 31.46
CA THR A 596 5.70 23.28 31.96
C THR A 596 6.32 22.95 33.32
N HIS A 597 7.63 23.08 33.43
CA HIS A 597 8.42 22.61 34.58
C HIS A 597 8.62 23.67 35.67
N LYS A 598 7.97 24.83 35.53
CA LYS A 598 7.97 25.92 36.51
C LYS A 598 6.55 26.40 36.77
N PRO A 599 6.21 26.82 38.01
CA PRO A 599 4.93 27.46 38.30
C PRO A 599 4.69 28.66 37.37
N LEU A 600 3.43 28.87 36.97
CA LEU A 600 3.04 30.12 36.32
C LEU A 600 3.13 31.27 37.33
N GLY A 601 3.55 32.44 36.84
CA GLY A 601 3.67 33.67 37.64
C GLY A 601 2.35 34.40 37.81
N ASP A 602 2.44 35.70 38.12
CA ASP A 602 1.28 36.60 38.14
C ASP A 602 0.55 36.57 36.78
N TRP A 603 -0.78 36.71 36.81
CA TRP A 603 -1.62 36.79 35.61
C TRP A 603 -1.39 38.09 34.84
N ARG A 604 -0.85 39.12 35.50
CA ARG A 604 -0.51 40.41 34.90
C ARG A 604 0.76 40.31 34.06
N TYR A 605 0.80 41.10 33.00
CA TYR A 605 2.00 41.29 32.18
C TYR A 605 2.78 42.53 32.63
N PRO A 606 4.11 42.58 32.43
CA PRO A 606 4.93 43.73 32.83
C PRO A 606 4.47 45.08 32.27
N TYR A 607 3.83 45.11 31.10
CA TYR A 607 3.35 46.36 30.47
C TYR A 607 2.10 46.95 31.13
N MET A 608 1.42 46.22 32.02
CA MET A 608 0.19 46.67 32.69
C MET A 608 0.45 47.49 33.96
N GLN A 609 1.73 47.73 34.30
CA GLN A 609 2.16 48.44 35.50
C GLN A 609 2.37 49.93 35.25
#